data_AF-A0A271J5M4-F1
#
_entry.id   AF-A0A271J5M4-F1
#
_cell.length_a   1.000
_cell.length_b   1.000
_cell.length_c   1.000
_cell.angle_alpha   90.00
_cell.angle_beta   90.00
_cell.angle_gamma   90.00
#
_symmetry.space_group_name_H-M   'P 1'
#
loop_
_entity.id
_entity.type
_entity.pdbx_description
1 polymer ?
#
loop_
_entity_poly.entity_id
_entity_poly.type
_entity_poly.pdbx_seq_one_letter_code
_entity_poly.pdbx_strand_id
1 'polypeptide(L)'
;MGFDNTVAIYHVVAPEDTFEQAAQAVFGLLRDAEARFPGWPRAFYVDVAGHEGDAGGFDADFYEFQQDFWFATVAPFVQVFELPLTGPLANPEPQRNDVPDRLTIGEDTRPHAGQVIGDH
;
A
#
# COMPACT_ATOMS: atom_id res chain seq x y z
N MET A 1 -12.31 -18.00 -13.50
CA MET A 1 -11.16 -18.18 -12.58
C MET A 1 -11.70 -18.84 -11.33
N GLY A 2 -11.39 -20.12 -11.10
CA GLY A 2 -11.67 -20.75 -9.81
C GLY A 2 -10.62 -20.27 -8.84
N PHE A 3 -11.00 -19.47 -7.85
CA PHE A 3 -10.13 -19.05 -6.75
C PHE A 3 -9.99 -20.19 -5.72
N ASP A 4 -9.70 -21.39 -6.20
CA ASP A 4 -9.33 -22.48 -5.31
C ASP A 4 -7.93 -22.10 -4.81
N ASN A 5 -7.89 -21.41 -3.66
CA ASN A 5 -6.70 -20.95 -2.91
C ASN A 5 -6.30 -19.46 -3.03
N THR A 6 -7.22 -18.52 -2.79
CA THR A 6 -6.89 -17.09 -2.59
C THR A 6 -6.90 -16.71 -1.10
N VAL A 7 -5.93 -15.92 -0.66
CA VAL A 7 -5.94 -15.27 0.66
C VAL A 7 -6.49 -13.86 0.54
N ALA A 8 -7.56 -13.58 1.29
CA ALA A 8 -8.05 -12.22 1.46
C ALA A 8 -7.36 -11.58 2.68
N ILE A 9 -6.79 -10.40 2.46
CA ILE A 9 -6.17 -9.56 3.48
C ILE A 9 -7.03 -8.30 3.59
N TYR A 10 -7.47 -7.96 4.80
CA TYR A 10 -8.24 -6.75 5.06
C TYR A 10 -7.54 -5.93 6.14
N HIS A 11 -7.39 -4.64 5.90
CA HIS A 11 -6.79 -3.70 6.84
C HIS A 11 -7.56 -2.38 6.85
N VAL A 12 -7.67 -1.78 8.03
CA VAL A 12 -8.20 -0.43 8.20
C VAL A 12 -7.08 0.41 8.79
N VAL A 13 -6.70 1.46 8.08
CA VAL A 13 -5.87 2.53 8.63
C VAL A 13 -6.74 3.33 9.59
N ALA A 14 -6.32 3.44 10.84
CA ALA A 14 -7.02 4.20 11.87
C ALA A 14 -6.66 5.70 11.79
N PRO A 15 -7.54 6.62 12.24
CA PRO A 15 -7.27 8.07 12.19
C PRO A 15 -5.99 8.53 12.91
N GLU A 16 -5.54 7.75 13.90
CA GLU A 16 -4.32 7.99 14.65
C GLU A 16 -3.05 7.41 14.01
N ASP A 17 -3.18 6.60 12.96
CA ASP A 17 -2.03 5.99 12.30
C ASP A 17 -1.24 7.04 11.51
N THR A 18 0.07 7.05 11.70
CA THR A 18 0.97 7.76 10.78
C THR A 18 1.13 6.96 9.49
N PHE A 19 1.60 7.63 8.43
CA PHE A 19 2.03 6.95 7.19
C PHE A 19 2.94 5.75 7.48
N GLU A 20 3.96 5.92 8.32
CA GLU A 20 4.94 4.87 8.61
C GLU A 20 4.28 3.69 9.35
N GLN A 21 3.37 3.95 10.28
CA GLN A 21 2.63 2.90 10.97
C GLN A 21 1.75 2.10 10.00
N ALA A 22 1.00 2.78 9.13
CA ALA A 22 0.18 2.15 8.11
C ALA A 22 1.03 1.34 7.12
N ALA A 23 2.15 1.90 6.64
CA ALA A 23 3.08 1.25 5.72
C ALA A 23 3.69 -0.04 6.31
N GLN A 24 4.13 0.01 7.57
CA GLN A 24 4.64 -1.16 8.27
C GLN A 24 3.54 -2.20 8.51
N ALA A 25 2.31 -1.77 8.83
CA ALA A 25 1.18 -2.67 9.05
C ALA A 25 0.81 -3.45 7.77
N VAL A 26 0.62 -2.75 6.64
CA VAL A 26 0.27 -3.42 5.38
C VAL A 26 1.39 -4.33 4.87
N PHE A 27 2.64 -3.92 5.02
CA PHE A 27 3.78 -4.75 4.64
C PHE A 27 3.92 -5.99 5.54
N GLY A 28 3.68 -5.84 6.85
CA GLY A 28 3.63 -6.95 7.79
C GLY A 28 2.57 -7.98 7.41
N LEU A 29 1.38 -7.52 7.01
CA LEU A 29 0.29 -8.40 6.55
C LEU A 29 0.65 -9.17 5.27
N LEU A 30 1.38 -8.57 4.32
CA LEU A 30 1.88 -9.28 3.13
C LEU A 30 2.81 -10.43 3.51
N ARG A 31 3.77 -10.13 4.41
CA ARG A 31 4.74 -11.12 4.88
C ARG A 31 4.04 -12.26 5.62
N ASP A 32 3.11 -11.93 6.50
CA ASP A 32 2.35 -12.92 7.26
C ASP A 32 1.47 -13.79 6.34
N ALA A 33 0.89 -13.20 5.30
CA ALA A 33 0.12 -13.94 4.29
C ALA A 33 1.01 -14.92 3.51
N GLU A 34 2.18 -14.50 3.03
CA GLU A 34 3.12 -15.39 2.33
C GLU A 34 3.67 -16.48 3.24
N ALA A 35 3.97 -16.17 4.50
CA ALA A 35 4.45 -17.16 5.45
C ALA A 35 3.41 -18.25 5.77
N ARG A 36 2.12 -17.87 5.85
CA ARG A 36 1.02 -18.78 6.18
C ARG A 36 0.46 -19.53 4.97
N PHE A 37 0.50 -18.92 3.80
CA PHE A 37 -0.07 -19.43 2.56
C PHE A 37 0.90 -19.21 1.38
N PRO A 38 2.03 -19.94 1.36
CA PRO A 38 3.11 -19.66 0.40
C PRO A 38 2.63 -19.75 -1.06
N GLY A 39 2.83 -18.66 -1.80
CA GLY A 39 2.50 -18.56 -3.22
C GLY A 39 1.00 -18.49 -3.55
N TRP A 40 0.12 -18.44 -2.56
CA TRP A 40 -1.32 -18.28 -2.82
C TRP A 40 -1.60 -16.86 -3.31
N PRO A 41 -2.44 -16.68 -4.34
CA PRO A 41 -2.92 -15.35 -4.75
C PRO A 41 -3.44 -14.53 -3.57
N ARG A 42 -3.03 -13.27 -3.48
CA ARG A 42 -3.41 -12.34 -2.41
C ARG A 42 -4.37 -11.29 -2.96
N ALA A 43 -5.51 -11.15 -2.31
CA ALA A 43 -6.48 -10.08 -2.52
C ALA A 43 -6.41 -9.13 -1.32
N PHE A 44 -5.97 -7.89 -1.51
CA PHE A 44 -5.71 -6.96 -0.41
C PHE A 44 -6.65 -5.75 -0.46
N TYR A 45 -7.54 -5.67 0.51
CA TYR A 45 -8.51 -4.59 0.69
C TYR A 45 -8.05 -3.68 1.82
N VAL A 46 -7.97 -2.38 1.57
CA VAL A 46 -7.64 -1.38 2.59
C VAL A 46 -8.75 -0.35 2.67
N ASP A 47 -9.18 -0.04 3.89
CA ASP A 47 -9.96 1.16 4.17
C ASP A 47 -9.09 2.18 4.89
N VAL A 48 -9.34 3.46 4.65
CA VAL A 48 -8.68 4.57 5.35
C VAL A 48 -9.76 5.33 6.12
N ALA A 49 -9.71 5.25 7.44
CA ALA A 49 -10.63 5.97 8.31
C ALA A 49 -9.99 7.29 8.76
N GLY A 50 -10.69 8.41 8.53
CA GLY A 50 -10.11 9.73 8.76
C GLY A 50 -9.16 10.13 7.64
N HIS A 51 -8.08 10.83 7.98
CA HIS A 51 -7.08 11.33 7.03
C HIS A 51 -7.69 12.16 5.89
N GLU A 52 -8.69 12.98 6.22
CA GLU A 52 -9.42 13.78 5.24
C GLU A 52 -8.60 15.00 4.80
N GLY A 53 -8.65 15.31 3.51
CA GLY A 53 -7.96 16.46 2.94
C GLY A 53 -8.37 16.78 1.51
N ASP A 54 -7.70 17.75 0.90
CA ASP A 54 -8.09 18.29 -0.40
C ASP A 54 -7.68 17.38 -1.58
N ALA A 55 -6.72 16.47 -1.39
CA ALA A 55 -6.16 15.63 -2.44
C ALA A 55 -6.99 14.35 -2.60
N GLY A 56 -7.99 14.39 -3.50
CA GLY A 56 -8.87 13.23 -3.72
C GLY A 56 -9.67 12.82 -2.49
N GLY A 57 -9.86 13.73 -1.53
CA GLY A 57 -10.52 13.48 -0.25
C GLY A 57 -9.58 13.09 0.89
N PHE A 58 -8.26 12.98 0.63
CA PHE A 58 -7.27 12.58 1.62
C PHE A 58 -6.27 13.70 1.93
N ASP A 59 -5.68 13.65 3.12
CA ASP A 59 -4.48 14.42 3.46
C ASP A 59 -3.29 13.99 2.59
N ALA A 60 -2.20 14.77 2.63
CA ALA A 60 -1.06 14.54 1.76
C ALA A 60 -0.42 13.16 1.96
N ASP A 61 -0.30 12.72 3.21
CA ASP A 61 0.34 11.46 3.59
C ASP A 61 -0.46 10.28 3.07
N PHE A 62 -1.78 10.27 3.25
CA PHE A 62 -2.63 9.16 2.83
C PHE A 62 -3.06 9.21 1.37
N TYR A 63 -2.92 10.37 0.72
CA TYR A 63 -2.90 10.44 -0.74
C TYR A 63 -1.63 9.76 -1.30
N GLU A 64 -0.45 10.07 -0.75
CA GLU A 64 0.82 9.46 -1.15
C GLU A 64 0.86 7.95 -0.87
N PHE A 65 0.37 7.54 0.30
CA PHE A 65 0.24 6.14 0.70
C PHE A 65 -0.44 5.32 -0.41
N GLN A 66 -1.50 5.85 -1.00
CA GLN A 66 -2.30 5.16 -2.01
C GLN A 66 -1.74 5.30 -3.43
N GLN A 67 -1.19 6.46 -3.82
CA GLN A 67 -0.75 6.72 -5.20
C GLN A 67 0.70 6.31 -5.49
N ASP A 68 1.60 6.43 -4.51
CA ASP A 68 3.03 6.20 -4.71
C ASP A 68 3.48 4.96 -3.95
N PHE A 69 3.40 4.99 -2.62
CA PHE A 69 3.88 3.91 -1.77
C PHE A 69 3.23 2.57 -2.12
N TRP A 70 1.90 2.53 -2.25
CA TRP A 70 1.19 1.30 -2.55
C TRP A 70 1.66 0.67 -3.86
N PHE A 71 1.72 1.45 -4.94
CA PHE A 71 2.10 0.92 -6.25
C PHE A 71 3.58 0.53 -6.32
N ALA A 72 4.46 1.30 -5.68
CA ALA A 72 5.89 1.02 -5.68
C ALA A 72 6.26 -0.16 -4.77
N THR A 73 5.54 -0.36 -3.66
CA THR A 73 5.98 -1.24 -2.56
C THR A 73 5.06 -2.43 -2.33
N VAL A 74 3.74 -2.25 -2.39
CA VAL A 74 2.76 -3.28 -2.02
C VAL A 74 2.21 -4.00 -3.25
N ALA A 75 1.81 -3.25 -4.27
CA ALA A 75 1.16 -3.77 -5.47
C ALA A 75 1.92 -4.94 -6.12
N PRO A 76 3.27 -4.95 -6.24
CA PRO A 76 3.98 -6.08 -6.85
C PRO A 76 3.76 -7.42 -6.14
N PHE A 77 3.35 -7.43 -4.87
CA PHE A 77 3.17 -8.61 -4.03
C PHE A 77 1.70 -8.98 -3.82
N VAL A 78 0.78 -8.50 -4.64
CA VAL A 78 -0.64 -8.92 -4.58
C VAL A 78 -1.16 -9.24 -5.97
N GLN A 79 -2.20 -10.05 -6.07
CA GLN A 79 -2.85 -10.32 -7.36
C GLN A 79 -3.93 -9.29 -7.66
N VAL A 80 -4.69 -8.92 -6.63
CA VAL A 80 -5.72 -7.88 -6.69
C VAL A 80 -5.68 -7.03 -5.43
N PHE A 81 -6.07 -5.78 -5.53
CA PHE A 81 -6.23 -4.90 -4.38
C PHE A 81 -7.35 -3.90 -4.58
N GLU A 82 -7.80 -3.32 -3.47
CA GLU A 82 -8.77 -2.23 -3.48
C GLU A 82 -8.35 -1.20 -2.45
N LEU A 83 -8.21 0.05 -2.90
CA LEU A 83 -7.94 1.22 -2.07
C LEU A 83 -9.07 2.23 -2.26
N PRO A 84 -9.37 3.08 -1.25
CA PRO A 84 -10.42 4.08 -1.36
C PRO A 84 -10.24 5.05 -2.54
N LEU A 85 -9.00 5.45 -2.82
CA LEU A 85 -8.70 6.44 -3.87
C LEU A 85 -8.74 5.86 -5.29
N THR A 86 -8.30 4.63 -5.48
CA THR A 86 -8.17 4.01 -6.82
C THR A 86 -9.30 3.05 -7.17
N GLY A 87 -10.07 2.60 -6.17
CA GLY A 87 -10.99 1.49 -6.31
C GLY A 87 -10.26 0.15 -6.57
N PRO A 88 -11.01 -0.88 -6.99
CA PRO A 88 -10.46 -2.22 -7.19
C PRO A 88 -9.62 -2.31 -8.47
N LEU A 89 -8.41 -2.87 -8.32
CA LEU A 89 -7.44 -3.10 -9.39
C LEU A 89 -6.89 -4.53 -9.34
N ALA A 90 -6.49 -5.03 -10.50
CA ALA A 90 -5.87 -6.34 -10.66
C ALA A 90 -4.54 -6.19 -11.41
N ASN A 91 -3.50 -6.85 -10.91
CA ASN A 91 -2.22 -6.87 -11.61
C ASN A 91 -2.31 -7.76 -12.86
N PRO A 92 -1.79 -7.29 -14.01
CA PRO A 92 -1.80 -8.08 -15.24
C PRO A 92 -0.79 -9.24 -15.17
N GLU A 93 0.30 -9.04 -14.44
CA GLU A 93 1.33 -10.05 -14.20
C GLU A 93 1.06 -10.79 -12.89
N PRO A 94 1.55 -12.04 -12.75
CA PRO A 94 1.48 -12.77 -11.49
C PRO A 94 2.15 -11.99 -10.35
N GLN A 95 1.54 -12.04 -9.18
CA GLN A 95 2.14 -11.48 -7.97
C GLN A 95 3.55 -12.05 -7.71
N ARG A 96 4.41 -11.24 -7.12
CA ARG A 96 5.68 -11.69 -6.55
C ARG A 96 5.45 -12.40 -5.21
N ASN A 97 6.26 -13.42 -4.95
CA ASN A 97 6.23 -14.20 -3.71
C ASN A 97 7.52 -14.03 -2.89
N ASP A 98 8.53 -13.34 -3.42
CA ASP A 98 9.77 -12.99 -2.74
C ASP A 98 9.59 -11.73 -1.87
N VAL A 99 8.61 -11.78 -0.94
CA VAL A 99 8.33 -10.67 -0.01
C VAL A 99 9.55 -10.44 0.90
N PRO A 100 10.13 -9.23 0.95
CA PRO A 100 11.26 -8.94 1.82
C PRO A 100 10.94 -9.10 3.31
N ASP A 101 11.94 -9.46 4.12
CA ASP A 101 11.76 -9.66 5.58
C ASP A 101 11.42 -8.37 6.35
N ARG A 102 11.83 -7.22 5.81
CA ARG A 102 11.67 -5.90 6.42
C ARG A 102 11.38 -4.83 5.38
N LEU A 103 10.52 -3.88 5.77
CA LEU A 103 10.39 -2.59 5.12
C LEU A 103 11.28 -1.58 5.83
N THR A 104 12.07 -0.83 5.07
CA THR A 104 12.88 0.29 5.60
C THR A 104 12.42 1.56 4.91
N ILE A 105 11.88 2.51 5.67
CA ILE A 105 11.41 3.80 5.17
C ILE A 105 12.53 4.81 5.43
N GLY A 106 12.96 5.47 4.35
CA GLY A 106 13.95 6.54 4.42
C GLY A 106 13.31 7.90 4.69
N GLU A 107 14.13 8.89 5.02
CA GLU A 107 13.69 10.27 5.08
C GLU A 107 13.24 10.74 3.69
N ASP A 108 12.07 11.38 3.60
CA ASP A 108 11.65 12.00 2.35
C ASP A 108 12.50 13.24 2.07
N THR A 109 13.48 13.06 1.20
CA THR A 109 14.40 14.12 0.77
C THR A 109 13.92 14.83 -0.50
N ARG A 110 12.75 14.45 -1.03
CA ARG A 110 12.17 15.14 -2.19
C ARG A 110 11.74 16.54 -1.77
N PRO A 111 11.96 17.55 -2.62
CA PRO A 111 11.46 18.89 -2.33
C PRO A 111 9.92 18.85 -2.27
N HIS A 112 9.35 19.45 -1.23
CA HIS A 112 7.89 19.57 -1.09
C HIS A 112 7.31 20.19 -2.36
N ALA A 113 6.26 19.57 -2.90
CA ALA A 113 5.59 20.04 -4.11
C ALA A 113 5.20 21.53 -3.94
N GLY A 114 5.85 22.39 -4.74
CA GLY A 114 5.67 23.85 -4.67
C GLY A 114 6.91 24.65 -4.24
N GLN A 115 7.97 24.02 -3.72
CA GLN A 115 9.26 24.70 -3.57
C GLN A 115 10.03 24.67 -4.90
N VAL A 116 10.07 25.81 -5.58
CA VAL A 116 11.03 26.05 -6.66
C VAL A 116 12.42 26.00 -6.03
N ILE A 117 13.21 25.00 -6.42
CA ILE A 117 14.63 24.96 -6.09
C ILE A 117 15.25 26.14 -6.83
N GLY A 118 15.64 27.18 -6.10
CA GLY A 118 16.31 28.32 -6.72
C GLY A 118 17.60 27.85 -7.38
N ASP A 119 17.74 28.06 -8.69
CA ASP A 119 18.99 27.83 -9.40
C ASP A 119 20.12 28.61 -8.71
N HIS A 120 21.16 27.88 -8.30
CA HIS A 120 22.44 28.44 -7.85
C HIS A 120 23.41 28.60 -9.01
#